data_AF-A0A227IM50-F1
#
_entry.id   AF-A0A227IM50-F1
#
_cell.length_a   1.000
_cell.length_b   1.000
_cell.length_c   1.000
_cell.angle_alpha   90.00
_cell.angle_beta   90.00
_cell.angle_gamma   90.00
#
_symmetry.space_group_name_H-M   'P 1'
#
loop_
_entity.id
_entity.type
_entity.pdbx_description
1 polymer ?
#
loop_
_entity_poly.entity_id
_entity_poly.type
_entity_poly.pdbx_seq_one_letter_code
_entity_poly.pdbx_strand_id
1 'polypeptide(L)' 'VFTLTLNDSGTDIAQTERHASVGDEFANSITGGESIDILLGQAGEDTLSGGAGDDILVGGLGNDILTGGLGSDILTGGEG' A
#
# COMPACT_ATOMS: atom_id res chain seq x y z
N VAL A 1 6.03 16.54 -32.76
CA VAL A 1 5.70 15.13 -32.47
C VAL A 1 6.51 14.77 -31.23
N PHE A 2 5.90 14.77 -30.05
CA PHE A 2 6.58 14.35 -28.82
C PHE A 2 6.42 12.84 -28.71
N THR A 3 7.53 12.11 -28.69
CA THR A 3 7.54 10.67 -28.43
C THR A 3 7.86 10.47 -26.96
N LEU A 4 6.85 10.13 -26.17
CA LEU A 4 7.04 9.63 -24.82
C LEU A 4 7.58 8.19 -24.94
N THR A 5 8.87 8.00 -24.65
CA THR A 5 9.40 6.66 -24.40
C THR A 5 8.98 6.23 -23.00
N LEU A 6 7.89 5.47 -22.94
CA LEU A 6 7.48 4.74 -21.74
C LEU A 6 8.46 3.57 -21.56
N ASN A 7 9.59 3.84 -20.89
CA ASN A 7 10.56 2.84 -20.47
C ASN A 7 10.40 2.55 -18.98
N ASP A 8 9.18 2.51 -18.47
CA ASP A 8 8.91 2.14 -17.10
C ASP A 8 7.84 1.06 -17.07
N SER A 9 8.15 -0.08 -16.46
CA SER A 9 7.30 -1.26 -16.41
C SER A 9 6.18 -1.16 -15.36
N GLY A 10 5.78 0.05 -15.00
CA GLY A 10 4.63 0.30 -14.16
C GLY A 10 4.51 1.79 -13.87
N THR A 11 3.31 2.34 -14.06
CA THR A 11 2.88 3.67 -13.60
C THR A 11 3.33 4.87 -14.44
N ASP A 12 2.54 5.09 -15.48
CA ASP A 12 2.42 6.28 -16.31
C ASP A 12 2.21 7.56 -15.44
N ILE A 13 3.08 8.56 -15.62
CA ILE A 13 2.85 10.02 -15.43
C ILE A 13 2.28 10.58 -14.11
N ALA A 14 2.59 10.02 -12.93
CA ALA A 14 2.51 10.74 -11.65
C ALA A 14 3.22 9.99 -10.49
N GLN A 15 4.52 10.22 -10.25
CA GLN A 15 5.11 10.00 -8.91
C GLN A 15 4.62 11.08 -7.93
N THR A 16 3.31 11.29 -7.83
CA THR A 16 2.72 12.37 -7.01
C THR A 16 2.39 11.82 -5.64
N GLU A 17 3.40 11.79 -4.77
CA GLU A 17 3.37 11.91 -3.30
C GLU A 17 2.51 10.93 -2.48
N ARG A 18 1.60 10.15 -3.08
CA ARG A 18 0.75 9.18 -2.39
C ARG A 18 0.42 7.95 -3.24
N HIS A 19 0.83 6.75 -2.83
CA HIS A 19 0.48 5.49 -3.50
C HIS A 19 -0.75 4.86 -2.82
N ALA A 20 -1.69 4.31 -3.58
CA ALA A 20 -2.82 3.57 -3.01
C ALA A 20 -2.89 2.16 -3.60
N SER A 21 -2.82 1.16 -2.72
CA SER A 21 -2.83 -0.26 -3.07
C SER A 21 -3.98 -0.95 -2.34
N VAL A 22 -4.74 -1.78 -3.07
CA VAL A 22 -5.92 -2.46 -2.56
C VAL A 22 -5.83 -3.94 -2.88
N GLY A 23 -6.01 -4.75 -1.86
CA GLY A 23 -6.10 -6.20 -1.90
C GLY A 23 -7.45 -6.71 -2.39
N ASP A 24 -7.68 -8.01 -2.18
CA ASP A 24 -8.87 -8.74 -2.54
C ASP A 24 -9.35 -9.61 -1.37
N GLU A 25 -10.13 -10.66 -1.65
CA GLU A 25 -10.73 -11.53 -0.62
C GLU A 25 -9.77 -12.61 -0.09
N PHE A 26 -8.52 -12.62 -0.58
CA PHE A 26 -7.50 -13.60 -0.25
C PHE A 26 -6.33 -12.96 0.49
N ALA A 27 -5.48 -13.80 1.08
CA ALA A 27 -4.22 -13.35 1.65
C ALA A 27 -3.37 -12.59 0.62
N ASN A 28 -3.09 -11.32 0.91
CA ASN A 28 -2.28 -10.45 0.09
C ASN A 28 -0.96 -10.07 0.77
N SER A 29 0.02 -9.72 -0.04
CA SER A 29 1.27 -9.11 0.42
C SER A 29 1.46 -7.80 -0.32
N ILE A 30 1.23 -6.70 0.39
CA ILE A 30 1.26 -5.34 -0.15
C ILE A 30 2.36 -4.55 0.54
N THR A 31 3.22 -3.92 -0.25
CA THR A 31 4.33 -3.11 0.26
C THR A 31 4.29 -1.75 -0.42
N GLY A 32 4.30 -0.69 0.39
CA GLY A 32 4.49 0.68 -0.03
C GLY A 32 5.97 1.00 -0.27
N GLY A 33 6.27 2.28 -0.35
CA GLY A 33 7.57 2.83 -0.71
C GLY A 33 8.08 3.84 0.30
N GLU A 34 8.71 4.90 -0.21
CA GLU A 34 9.26 6.00 0.60
C GLU A 34 8.32 7.22 0.66
N SER A 35 7.07 7.04 0.22
CA SER A 35 6.03 8.07 0.13
C SER A 35 4.85 7.74 1.04
N ILE A 36 3.95 8.71 1.25
CA ILE A 36 2.72 8.51 2.03
C ILE A 36 1.80 7.52 1.31
N ASP A 37 1.64 6.32 1.84
CA ASP A 37 0.89 5.27 1.16
C ASP A 37 -0.44 4.95 1.86
N ILE A 38 -1.43 4.51 1.08
CA ILE A 38 -2.67 3.89 1.58
C ILE A 38 -2.68 2.43 1.14
N LEU A 39 -2.62 1.51 2.10
CA LEU A 39 -2.68 0.08 1.84
C LEU A 39 -3.96 -0.50 2.46
N LEU A 40 -4.80 -1.16 1.67
CA LEU A 40 -6.06 -1.77 2.10
C LEU A 40 -6.02 -3.27 1.82
N GLY A 41 -6.06 -4.14 2.83
CA GLY A 41 -6.03 -5.60 2.71
C GLY A 41 -7.37 -6.19 2.25
N GLN A 42 -8.48 -5.70 2.80
CA GLN A 42 -9.86 -6.19 2.60
C GLN A 42 -10.18 -7.44 3.42
N ALA A 43 -10.15 -8.64 2.85
CA ALA A 43 -10.46 -9.86 3.57
C ALA A 43 -9.38 -10.90 3.28
N GLY A 44 -9.03 -11.72 4.27
CA GLY A 44 -7.94 -12.67 4.13
C GLY A 44 -6.96 -12.55 5.30
N GLU A 45 -5.80 -13.18 5.17
CA GLU A 45 -4.70 -12.99 6.11
C GLU A 45 -3.65 -12.14 5.41
N ASP A 46 -3.72 -10.83 5.59
CA ASP A 46 -2.93 -9.88 4.81
C ASP A 46 -1.61 -9.51 5.48
N THR A 47 -0.60 -9.24 4.67
CA THR A 47 0.66 -8.62 5.10
C THR A 47 0.82 -7.27 4.42
N LEU A 48 0.68 -6.20 5.18
CA LEU A 48 0.75 -4.81 4.74
C LEU A 48 2.01 -4.15 5.32
N SER A 49 2.84 -3.54 4.47
CA SER A 49 4.04 -2.80 4.89
C SER A 49 4.06 -1.41 4.27
N GLY A 50 3.96 -0.34 5.07
CA GLY A 50 3.93 1.06 4.60
C GLY A 50 5.26 1.51 4.00
N GLY A 51 6.36 1.33 4.74
CA GLY A 51 7.69 1.72 4.28
C GLY A 51 8.16 2.97 4.99
N ALA A 52 8.54 4.02 4.26
CA ALA A 52 8.80 5.33 4.85
C ALA A 52 7.75 6.32 4.37
N GLY A 53 7.37 7.28 5.22
CA GLY A 53 6.23 8.15 4.95
C GLY A 53 5.22 8.08 6.09
N ASP A 54 4.23 8.96 6.08
CA ASP A 54 3.13 8.91 7.04
C ASP A 54 2.00 8.07 6.42
N ASP A 55 1.96 6.77 6.70
CA ASP A 55 1.15 5.82 5.96
C ASP A 55 -0.22 5.52 6.60
N ILE A 56 -1.17 5.00 5.80
CA ILE A 56 -2.45 4.48 6.25
C ILE A 56 -2.59 3.03 5.82
N LEU A 57 -2.56 2.11 6.78
CA LEU A 57 -2.73 0.68 6.56
C LEU A 57 -4.05 0.22 7.18
N VAL A 58 -4.88 -0.48 6.40
CA VAL A 58 -6.13 -1.09 6.86
C VAL A 58 -6.08 -2.57 6.51
N GLY A 59 -6.03 -3.45 7.51
CA GLY A 59 -6.03 -4.91 7.34
C GLY A 59 -7.38 -5.36 6.78
N GLY A 60 -8.40 -5.36 7.64
CA GLY A 60 -9.77 -5.64 7.23
C GLY A 60 -10.32 -6.84 7.98
N LEU A 61 -10.80 -7.87 7.28
CA LEU A 61 -11.27 -9.10 7.90
C LEU A 61 -10.18 -10.17 7.85
N GLY A 62 -9.83 -10.72 9.01
CA GLY A 62 -8.89 -11.83 9.16
C GLY A 62 -7.64 -11.46 9.95
N ASN A 63 -6.71 -12.42 10.05
CA ASN A 63 -5.52 -12.27 10.88
C ASN A 63 -4.41 -11.55 10.10
N ASP A 64 -4.38 -10.23 10.21
CA ASP A 64 -3.49 -9.39 9.43
C ASP A 64 -2.18 -9.03 10.16
N ILE A 65 -1.13 -8.83 9.38
CA ILE A 65 0.17 -8.29 9.79
C ILE A 65 0.36 -6.91 9.16
N LEU A 66 0.35 -5.87 9.99
CA LEU A 66 0.52 -4.49 9.55
C LEU A 66 1.85 -3.94 10.09
N THR A 67 2.70 -3.44 9.20
CA THR A 67 3.95 -2.75 9.53
C THR A 67 3.91 -1.36 8.93
N GLY A 68 3.82 -0.31 9.75
CA GLY A 68 3.84 1.08 9.25
C GLY A 68 5.21 1.42 8.65
N GLY A 69 6.23 1.40 9.50
CA GLY A 69 7.62 1.62 9.08
C GLY A 69 8.16 2.92 9.66
N LEU A 70 8.76 3.78 8.84
CA LEU A 70 9.30 5.07 9.27
C LEU A 70 8.31 6.19 9.00
N GLY A 71 7.80 6.83 10.05
CA GLY A 71 6.92 7.99 9.93
C GLY A 71 5.82 7.95 10.97
N SER A 72 4.79 8.76 10.77
CA SER A 72 3.59 8.80 11.61
C SER A 72 2.47 8.04 10.94
N ASP A 73 2.37 6.74 11.25
CA ASP A 73 1.45 5.84 10.55
C ASP A 73 0.12 5.67 11.29
N ILE A 74 -0.93 5.37 10.52
CA ILE A 74 -2.24 4.95 11.00
C ILE A 74 -2.45 3.49 10.58
N LEU A 75 -2.47 2.60 11.56
CA LEU A 75 -2.73 1.17 11.35
C LEU A 75 -4.10 0.81 11.93
N THR A 76 -4.98 0.29 11.09
CA THR A 76 -6.28 -0.25 11.48
C THR A 76 -6.31 -1.74 11.16
N GLY A 77 -6.25 -2.59 12.19
CA GLY A 77 -6.28 -4.05 12.01
C GLY A 77 -7.59 -4.56 11.42
N GLY A 78 -8.74 -3.98 11.81
CA GLY A 78 -10.05 -4.51 11.43
C GLY A 78 -10.50 -5.63 12.36
N GLU A 79 -11.29 -6.58 11.87
CA GLU A 79 -11.79 -7.72 12.67
C GLU A 79 -10.97 -8.99 12.40
N GLY A 80 -10.37 -9.55 13.45
CA GLY A 80 -9.53 -10.75 13.39
C GLY A 80 -8.87 -11.05 14.73
#